data_AF-A0A8S3J5R5-F1
#
_entry.id   AF-A0A8S3J5R5-F1
#
_cell.length_a   1.000
_cell.length_b   1.000
_cell.length_c   1.000
_cell.angle_alpha   90.00
_cell.angle_beta   90.00
_cell.angle_gamma   90.00
#
_symmetry.space_group_name_H-M   'P 1'
#
loop_
_entity.id
_entity.type
_entity.pdbx_description
1 polymer ?
#
loop_
_entity_poly.entity_id
_entity_poly.type
_entity_poly.pdbx_seq_one_letter_code
_entity_poly.pdbx_strand_id
1 'polypeptide(L)'
;FWTITKEHPELITEEQVNHIFASLKDYNGTSHELHLIFQGLGLVANAQPHLFRNHQDVLLRFILEQQNLSAYTCLQHYLVASTIVDGEKRANEALTLLIDLLKRDSGIANDIRKQIFYACQSIGIINKQALETKKTDFEAFNSQPECRTLLDFINGNKMSEENQAAICRNREEIAQMEKRVVKTEKNVNMVTKVVQRQELKVKFLFIIEYILKKQK
;
A
#
# COMPACT_ATOMS: atom_id res chain seq x y z
N PHE A 1 2.55 1.23 32.35
CA PHE A 1 2.01 0.68 31.09
C PHE A 1 1.66 1.78 30.11
N TRP A 2 0.58 2.56 30.35
CA TRP A 2 0.08 3.58 29.42
C TRP A 2 1.14 4.55 28.86
N THR A 3 1.97 5.16 29.73
CA THR A 3 3.05 6.06 29.31
C THR A 3 4.03 5.37 28.36
N ILE A 4 4.40 4.11 28.64
CA ILE A 4 5.32 3.35 27.80
C ILE A 4 4.67 3.04 26.46
N THR A 5 3.44 2.52 26.44
CA THR A 5 2.76 2.19 25.18
C THR A 5 2.49 3.41 24.30
N LYS A 6 2.39 4.60 24.90
CA LYS A 6 2.16 5.85 24.17
C LYS A 6 3.44 6.43 23.57
N GLU A 7 4.50 6.50 24.36
CA GLU A 7 5.74 7.17 23.95
C GLU A 7 6.75 6.21 23.30
N HIS A 8 6.77 4.94 23.74
CA HIS A 8 7.75 3.93 23.34
C HIS A 8 7.11 2.52 23.21
N PRO A 9 6.11 2.34 22.32
CA PRO A 9 5.46 1.03 22.12
C PRO A 9 6.40 -0.09 21.65
N GLU A 10 7.56 0.26 21.07
CA GLU A 10 8.62 -0.65 20.64
C GLU A 10 9.36 -1.33 21.80
N LEU A 11 9.28 -0.79 23.02
CA LEU A 11 9.93 -1.38 24.21
C LEU A 11 9.12 -2.52 24.81
N ILE A 12 7.87 -2.70 24.39
CA ILE A 12 7.01 -3.76 24.89
C ILE A 12 7.41 -5.10 24.26
N THR A 13 7.62 -6.12 25.08
CA THR A 13 8.10 -7.44 24.63
C THR A 13 6.96 -8.43 24.40
N GLU A 14 7.26 -9.51 23.69
CA GLU A 14 6.31 -10.61 23.47
C GLU A 14 5.82 -11.22 24.79
N GLU A 15 6.71 -11.43 25.76
CA GLU A 15 6.35 -11.96 27.08
C GLU A 15 5.34 -11.06 27.80
N GLN A 16 5.53 -9.75 27.73
CA GLN A 16 4.59 -8.78 28.32
C GLN A 16 3.23 -8.82 27.63
N VAL A 17 3.20 -8.86 26.30
CA VAL A 17 1.94 -8.98 25.53
C VAL A 17 1.23 -10.30 25.88
N ASN A 18 1.95 -11.41 25.90
CA ASN A 18 1.42 -12.72 26.26
C ASN A 18 0.83 -12.73 27.68
N HIS A 19 1.54 -12.13 28.64
CA HIS A 19 1.07 -12.03 30.02
C HIS A 19 -0.20 -11.19 30.14
N ILE A 20 -0.29 -10.07 29.42
CA ILE A 20 -1.51 -9.23 29.40
C ILE A 20 -2.68 -10.01 28.82
N PHE A 21 -2.53 -10.66 27.65
CA PHE A 21 -3.61 -11.44 27.04
C PHE A 21 -4.01 -12.66 27.87
N ALA A 22 -3.07 -13.30 28.57
CA ALA A 22 -3.38 -14.36 29.51
C ALA A 22 -4.24 -13.83 30.67
N SER A 23 -3.89 -12.66 31.22
CA SER A 23 -4.61 -12.02 32.32
C SER A 23 -6.02 -11.55 31.92
N LEU A 24 -6.20 -11.20 30.63
CA LEU A 24 -7.51 -10.83 30.08
C LEU A 24 -8.50 -12.00 30.04
N LYS A 25 -8.05 -13.26 30.08
CA LYS A 25 -8.97 -14.41 29.98
C LYS A 25 -9.92 -14.51 31.16
N ASP A 26 -9.45 -14.16 32.35
CA ASP A 26 -10.16 -14.25 33.62
C ASP A 26 -10.46 -12.86 34.22
N TYR A 27 -10.40 -11.81 33.39
CA TYR A 27 -10.51 -10.44 33.85
C TYR A 27 -11.95 -10.07 34.21
N ASN A 28 -12.17 -9.79 35.51
CA ASN A 28 -13.46 -9.37 36.07
C ASN A 28 -13.53 -7.87 36.40
N GLY A 29 -12.59 -7.07 35.89
CA GLY A 29 -12.57 -5.62 36.16
C GLY A 29 -13.57 -4.82 35.33
N THR A 30 -13.47 -3.50 35.41
CA THR A 30 -14.43 -2.57 34.81
C THR A 30 -14.23 -2.41 33.30
N SER A 31 -15.29 -2.01 32.59
CA SER A 31 -15.23 -1.68 31.16
C SER A 31 -14.23 -0.54 30.86
N HIS A 32 -13.98 0.36 31.82
CA HIS A 32 -13.04 1.47 31.64
C HIS A 32 -11.59 0.98 31.64
N GLU A 33 -11.25 0.04 32.50
CA GLU A 33 -9.90 -0.53 32.54
C GLU A 33 -9.61 -1.34 31.26
N LEU A 34 -10.58 -2.14 30.80
CA LEU A 34 -10.46 -2.84 29.53
C LEU A 34 -10.25 -1.88 28.35
N HIS A 35 -10.96 -0.74 28.34
CA HIS A 35 -10.78 0.30 27.33
C HIS A 35 -9.33 0.80 27.30
N LEU A 36 -8.76 1.15 28.46
CA LEU A 36 -7.38 1.64 28.55
C LEU A 36 -6.35 0.57 28.15
N ILE A 37 -6.57 -0.68 28.55
CA ILE A 37 -5.69 -1.80 28.17
C ILE A 37 -5.68 -1.97 26.66
N PHE A 38 -6.85 -2.09 26.03
CA PHE A 38 -6.92 -2.28 24.58
C PHE A 38 -6.43 -1.07 23.79
N GLN A 39 -6.64 0.15 24.30
CA GLN A 39 -6.10 1.35 23.67
C GLN A 39 -4.56 1.35 23.71
N GLY A 40 -3.95 0.97 24.84
CA GLY A 40 -2.50 0.84 24.95
C GLY A 40 -1.96 -0.29 24.06
N LEU A 41 -2.60 -1.46 24.07
CA LEU A 41 -2.25 -2.58 23.19
C LEU A 41 -2.42 -2.22 21.71
N GLY A 42 -3.39 -1.38 21.36
CA GLY A 42 -3.55 -0.89 19.99
C GLY A 42 -2.32 -0.11 19.48
N LEU A 43 -1.63 0.64 20.35
CA LEU A 43 -0.40 1.35 19.98
C LEU A 43 0.76 0.37 19.78
N VAL A 44 0.85 -0.64 20.64
CA VAL A 44 1.85 -1.73 20.50
C VAL A 44 1.59 -2.54 19.24
N ALA A 45 0.33 -2.89 18.95
CA ALA A 45 -0.07 -3.62 17.74
C ALA A 45 0.29 -2.86 16.46
N ASN A 46 0.17 -1.53 16.47
CA ASN A 46 0.55 -0.71 15.34
C ASN A 46 2.07 -0.68 15.12
N ALA A 47 2.86 -0.59 16.20
CA ALA A 47 4.33 -0.55 16.11
C ALA A 47 4.97 -1.92 15.88
N GLN A 48 4.40 -2.97 16.48
CA GLN A 48 4.94 -4.32 16.55
C GLN A 48 3.85 -5.37 16.27
N PRO A 49 3.28 -5.43 15.05
CA PRO A 49 2.13 -6.29 14.74
C PRO A 49 2.43 -7.78 14.89
N HIS A 50 3.69 -8.19 14.74
CA HIS A 50 4.09 -9.60 14.89
C HIS A 50 3.77 -10.18 16.28
N LEU A 51 3.77 -9.35 17.32
CA LEU A 51 3.45 -9.77 18.70
C LEU A 51 1.99 -10.19 18.89
N PHE A 52 1.10 -9.86 17.95
CA PHE A 52 -0.35 -10.07 18.07
C PHE A 52 -0.87 -11.26 17.25
N ARG A 53 0.00 -11.93 16.47
CA ARG A 53 -0.40 -13.05 15.58
C ARG A 53 -1.15 -14.16 16.31
N ASN A 54 -0.71 -14.51 17.52
CA ASN A 54 -1.31 -15.58 18.32
C ASN A 54 -2.49 -15.12 19.21
N HIS A 55 -2.82 -13.82 19.20
CA HIS A 55 -3.82 -13.22 20.08
C HIS A 55 -5.07 -12.74 19.35
N GLN A 56 -5.13 -12.94 18.02
CA GLN A 56 -6.26 -12.53 17.19
C GLN A 56 -7.59 -13.11 17.71
N ASP A 57 -7.62 -14.39 18.09
CA ASP A 57 -8.83 -15.05 18.59
C ASP A 57 -9.31 -14.47 19.92
N VAL A 58 -8.39 -14.03 20.78
CA VAL A 58 -8.74 -13.37 22.04
C VAL A 58 -9.42 -12.04 21.76
N LEU A 59 -8.87 -11.22 20.85
CA LEU A 59 -9.49 -9.96 20.44
C LEU A 59 -10.88 -10.18 19.84
N LEU A 60 -11.00 -11.16 18.93
CA LEU A 60 -12.28 -11.52 18.30
C LEU A 60 -13.33 -11.92 19.34
N ARG A 61 -12.94 -12.67 20.37
CA ARG A 61 -13.82 -13.04 21.47
C ARG A 61 -14.38 -11.81 22.19
N PHE A 62 -13.54 -10.85 22.56
CA PHE A 62 -13.99 -9.60 23.21
C PHE A 62 -14.91 -8.76 22.31
N ILE A 63 -14.63 -8.73 21.00
CA ILE A 63 -15.45 -8.00 20.03
C ILE A 63 -16.83 -8.64 19.91
N LEU A 64 -16.89 -9.97 19.80
CA LEU A 64 -18.13 -10.68 19.54
C LEU A 64 -18.98 -10.89 20.78
N GLU A 65 -18.38 -11.31 21.89
CA GLU A 65 -19.10 -11.65 23.13
C GLU A 65 -19.42 -10.41 23.96
N GLN A 66 -18.55 -9.40 23.94
CA GLN A 66 -18.68 -8.22 24.82
C GLN A 66 -18.95 -6.92 24.04
N GLN A 67 -18.99 -6.97 22.71
CA GLN A 67 -19.18 -5.78 21.87
C GLN A 67 -18.17 -4.66 22.20
N ASN A 68 -16.94 -5.06 22.55
CA ASN A 68 -15.93 -4.14 23.03
C ASN A 68 -15.28 -3.39 21.86
N LEU A 69 -15.66 -2.11 21.70
CA LEU A 69 -15.15 -1.24 20.64
C LEU A 69 -13.62 -1.05 20.72
N SER A 70 -13.05 -1.01 21.91
CA SER A 70 -11.60 -0.82 22.09
C SER A 70 -10.80 -2.04 21.68
N ALA A 71 -11.32 -3.25 21.96
CA ALA A 71 -10.76 -4.48 21.43
C ALA A 71 -10.80 -4.47 19.89
N TYR A 72 -11.88 -3.94 19.29
CA TYR A 72 -11.95 -3.75 17.85
C TYR A 72 -10.89 -2.76 17.34
N THR A 73 -10.74 -1.59 17.98
CA THR A 73 -9.69 -0.62 17.60
C THR A 73 -8.29 -1.24 17.68
N CYS A 74 -8.03 -2.05 18.71
CA CYS A 74 -6.77 -2.80 18.83
C CYS A 74 -6.59 -3.78 17.66
N LEU A 75 -7.62 -4.56 17.33
CA LEU A 75 -7.61 -5.47 16.18
C LEU A 75 -7.38 -4.71 14.86
N GLN A 76 -8.04 -3.57 14.67
CA GLN A 76 -7.87 -2.74 13.48
C GLN A 76 -6.42 -2.28 13.31
N HIS A 77 -5.80 -1.74 14.37
CA HIS A 77 -4.38 -1.34 14.33
C HIS A 77 -3.47 -2.52 13.98
N TYR A 78 -3.70 -3.68 14.61
CA TYR A 78 -2.98 -4.90 14.30
C TYR A 78 -3.11 -5.30 12.83
N LEU A 79 -4.35 -5.39 12.32
CA LEU A 79 -4.62 -5.83 10.96
C LEU A 79 -3.94 -4.87 9.96
N VAL A 80 -4.20 -3.56 10.06
CA VAL A 80 -3.61 -2.57 9.16
C VAL A 80 -2.08 -2.63 9.19
N ALA A 81 -1.45 -2.59 10.36
CA ALA A 81 0.00 -2.67 10.48
C ALA A 81 0.56 -3.99 9.93
N SER A 82 -0.12 -5.12 10.17
CA SER A 82 0.30 -6.42 9.61
C SER A 82 0.24 -6.44 8.08
N THR A 83 -0.73 -5.74 7.45
CA THR A 83 -0.78 -5.65 5.97
C THR A 83 0.34 -4.78 5.37
N ILE A 84 0.88 -3.84 6.14
CA ILE A 84 2.05 -3.04 5.74
C ILE A 84 3.30 -3.91 5.76
N VAL A 85 3.46 -4.73 6.82
CA VAL A 85 4.64 -5.57 7.01
C VAL A 85 4.65 -6.81 6.12
N ASP A 86 3.53 -7.54 6.08
CA ASP A 86 3.42 -8.86 5.45
C ASP A 86 2.76 -8.82 4.05
N GLY A 87 2.41 -7.61 3.57
CA GLY A 87 1.94 -7.35 2.20
C GLY A 87 0.59 -7.97 1.82
N GLU A 88 0.43 -8.25 0.52
CA GLU A 88 -0.86 -8.57 -0.11
C GLU A 88 -1.51 -9.84 0.44
N LYS A 89 -0.72 -10.88 0.75
CA LYS A 89 -1.27 -12.11 1.34
C LYS A 89 -1.97 -11.81 2.67
N ARG A 90 -1.31 -11.04 3.54
CA ARG A 90 -1.88 -10.67 4.83
C ARG A 90 -3.08 -9.74 4.68
N ALA A 91 -3.06 -8.86 3.67
CA ALA A 91 -4.22 -8.04 3.33
C ALA A 91 -5.45 -8.88 2.95
N ASN A 92 -5.27 -9.93 2.14
CA ASN A 92 -6.36 -10.83 1.79
C ASN A 92 -6.93 -11.59 3.00
N GLU A 93 -6.06 -12.06 3.90
CA GLU A 93 -6.48 -12.71 5.15
C GLU A 93 -7.26 -11.74 6.05
N ALA A 94 -6.74 -10.52 6.24
CA ALA A 94 -7.37 -9.48 7.05
C ALA A 94 -8.73 -9.05 6.49
N LEU A 95 -8.84 -8.82 5.18
CA LEU A 95 -10.11 -8.46 4.54
C LEU A 95 -11.13 -9.59 4.65
N THR A 96 -10.70 -10.85 4.48
CA THR A 96 -11.59 -12.01 4.65
C THR A 96 -12.14 -12.07 6.09
N LEU A 97 -11.27 -11.88 7.09
CA LEU A 97 -11.67 -11.83 8.50
C LEU A 97 -12.70 -10.72 8.76
N LEU A 98 -12.46 -9.51 8.24
CA LEU A 98 -13.36 -8.36 8.41
C LEU A 98 -14.72 -8.58 7.74
N ILE A 99 -14.74 -9.18 6.54
CA ILE A 99 -15.96 -9.55 5.85
C ILE A 99 -16.72 -10.62 6.63
N ASP A 100 -16.03 -11.64 7.16
CA ASP A 100 -16.65 -12.68 7.98
C ASP A 100 -17.24 -12.12 9.27
N LEU A 101 -16.61 -11.09 9.86
CA LEU A 101 -17.21 -10.34 10.96
C LEU A 101 -18.49 -9.64 10.51
N LEU A 102 -18.50 -8.92 9.38
CA LEU A 102 -19.71 -8.26 8.88
C LEU A 102 -20.87 -9.23 8.60
N LYS A 103 -20.57 -10.45 8.13
CA LYS A 103 -21.56 -11.49 7.82
C LYS A 103 -22.22 -12.10 9.07
N ARG A 104 -21.66 -11.90 10.28
CA ARG A 104 -22.28 -12.38 11.52
C ARG A 104 -23.44 -11.47 11.89
N ASP A 105 -24.64 -11.87 11.47
CA ASP A 105 -25.90 -11.11 11.59
C ASP A 105 -26.35 -10.84 13.04
N SER A 106 -25.88 -11.63 14.01
CA SER A 106 -26.24 -11.46 15.42
C SER A 106 -25.25 -10.56 16.17
N GLY A 107 -25.64 -9.31 16.42
CA GLY A 107 -25.19 -8.59 17.61
C GLY A 107 -23.98 -7.66 17.48
N ILE A 108 -23.33 -7.53 16.31
CA ILE A 108 -22.26 -6.52 16.16
C ILE A 108 -22.84 -5.10 16.25
N ALA A 109 -22.39 -4.34 17.24
CA ALA A 109 -22.78 -2.96 17.45
C ALA A 109 -22.54 -2.11 16.18
N ASN A 110 -23.47 -1.21 15.87
CA ASN A 110 -23.40 -0.36 14.67
C ASN A 110 -22.07 0.39 14.56
N ASP A 111 -21.51 0.86 15.67
CA ASP A 111 -20.24 1.57 15.68
C ASP A 111 -19.06 0.66 15.28
N ILE A 112 -19.03 -0.59 15.74
CA ILE A 112 -18.03 -1.58 15.32
C ILE A 112 -18.19 -1.86 13.83
N ARG A 113 -19.43 -2.01 13.35
CA ARG A 113 -19.71 -2.26 11.93
C ARG A 113 -19.15 -1.15 11.02
N LYS A 114 -19.34 0.11 11.40
CA LYS A 114 -18.76 1.26 10.69
C LYS A 114 -17.23 1.18 10.66
N GLN A 115 -16.62 0.88 11.80
CA GLN A 115 -15.17 0.76 11.93
C GLN A 115 -14.61 -0.43 11.12
N ILE A 116 -15.40 -1.47 10.85
CA ILE A 116 -15.03 -2.55 9.92
C ILE A 116 -14.85 -2.04 8.50
N PHE A 117 -15.78 -1.23 7.97
CA PHE A 117 -15.60 -0.66 6.63
C PHE A 117 -14.40 0.28 6.55
N TYR A 118 -14.15 1.09 7.59
CA TYR A 118 -12.97 1.95 7.63
C TYR A 118 -11.65 1.15 7.67
N ALA A 119 -11.63 0.01 8.37
CA ALA A 119 -10.47 -0.89 8.35
C ALA A 119 -10.26 -1.50 6.95
N CYS A 120 -11.33 -1.97 6.29
CA CYS A 120 -11.26 -2.45 4.91
C CYS A 120 -10.73 -1.37 3.94
N GLN A 121 -11.22 -0.14 4.08
CA GLN A 121 -10.74 1.00 3.28
C GLN A 121 -9.25 1.27 3.52
N SER A 122 -8.83 1.31 4.80
CA SER A 122 -7.43 1.55 5.18
C SER A 122 -6.50 0.47 4.62
N ILE A 123 -6.91 -0.80 4.69
CA ILE A 123 -6.17 -1.91 4.08
C ILE A 123 -6.12 -1.74 2.56
N GLY A 124 -7.23 -1.34 1.91
CA GLY A 124 -7.28 -1.14 0.47
C GLY A 124 -6.49 0.06 -0.06
N ILE A 125 -6.23 1.08 0.78
CA ILE A 125 -5.29 2.15 0.45
C ILE A 125 -3.87 1.57 0.27
N ILE A 126 -3.49 0.60 1.11
CA ILE A 126 -2.17 -0.03 1.08
C ILE A 126 -2.11 -1.16 0.02
N ASN A 127 -3.16 -1.99 -0.03
CA ASN A 127 -3.24 -3.20 -0.85
C ASN A 127 -4.51 -3.17 -1.71
N LYS A 128 -4.51 -2.32 -2.74
CA LYS A 128 -5.67 -2.06 -3.60
C LYS A 128 -6.19 -3.32 -4.29
N GLN A 129 -5.31 -4.12 -4.86
CA GLN A 129 -5.68 -5.34 -5.60
C GLN A 129 -6.41 -6.34 -4.69
N ALA A 130 -5.93 -6.53 -3.46
CA ALA A 130 -6.60 -7.37 -2.46
C ALA A 130 -8.04 -6.88 -2.20
N LEU A 131 -8.23 -5.57 -2.02
CA LEU A 131 -9.57 -5.00 -1.81
C LEU A 131 -10.48 -5.17 -3.05
N GLU A 132 -9.96 -4.94 -4.24
CA GLU A 132 -10.72 -5.12 -5.50
C GLU A 132 -11.23 -6.55 -5.67
N THR A 133 -10.43 -7.57 -5.30
CA THR A 133 -10.86 -8.98 -5.39
C THR A 133 -12.03 -9.32 -4.47
N LYS A 134 -12.25 -8.53 -3.43
CA LYS A 134 -13.33 -8.71 -2.45
C LYS A 134 -14.57 -7.87 -2.73
N LYS A 135 -14.61 -7.13 -3.83
CA LYS A 135 -15.71 -6.22 -4.18
C LYS A 135 -17.09 -6.89 -4.07
N THR A 136 -17.26 -8.07 -4.67
CA THR A 136 -18.55 -8.78 -4.68
C THR A 136 -19.02 -9.18 -3.28
N ASP A 137 -18.10 -9.47 -2.36
CA ASP A 137 -18.45 -9.74 -0.96
C ASP A 137 -19.04 -8.50 -0.27
N PHE A 138 -18.60 -7.29 -0.64
CA PHE A 138 -19.11 -6.04 -0.08
C PHE A 138 -20.47 -5.61 -0.67
N GLU A 139 -20.82 -6.05 -1.88
CA GLU A 139 -22.11 -5.72 -2.50
C GLU A 139 -23.31 -6.20 -1.66
N ALA A 140 -23.14 -7.26 -0.88
CA ALA A 140 -24.14 -7.74 0.08
C ALA A 140 -24.50 -6.70 1.17
N PHE A 141 -23.62 -5.72 1.42
CA PHE A 141 -23.80 -4.67 2.43
C PHE A 141 -24.10 -3.29 1.84
N ASN A 142 -24.43 -3.20 0.54
CA ASN A 142 -24.64 -1.94 -0.19
C ASN A 142 -25.77 -1.04 0.38
N SER A 143 -26.65 -1.57 1.23
CA SER A 143 -27.63 -0.77 1.98
C SER A 143 -27.00 0.14 3.04
N GLN A 144 -25.76 -0.14 3.45
CA GLN A 144 -25.06 0.60 4.49
C GLN A 144 -24.27 1.76 3.89
N PRO A 145 -24.39 3.00 4.41
CA PRO A 145 -23.70 4.17 3.88
C PRO A 145 -22.19 4.00 3.76
N GLU A 146 -21.55 3.44 4.79
CA GLU A 146 -20.10 3.25 4.87
C GLU A 146 -19.62 2.22 3.83
N CYS A 147 -20.43 1.20 3.56
CA CYS A 147 -20.15 0.24 2.49
C CYS A 147 -20.25 0.88 1.11
N ARG A 148 -21.20 1.79 0.88
CA ARG A 148 -21.29 2.53 -0.39
C ARG A 148 -20.03 3.36 -0.64
N THR A 149 -19.56 4.08 0.39
CA THR A 149 -18.29 4.82 0.29
C THR A 149 -17.11 3.90 -0.01
N LEU A 150 -17.06 2.70 0.58
CA LEU A 150 -16.03 1.71 0.27
C LEU A 150 -16.12 1.20 -1.18
N LEU A 151 -17.33 0.89 -1.66
CA LEU A 151 -17.56 0.47 -3.04
C LEU A 151 -17.23 1.59 -4.04
N ASP A 152 -17.57 2.83 -3.72
CA ASP A 152 -17.18 4.01 -4.48
C ASP A 152 -15.67 4.22 -4.46
N PHE A 153 -14.99 3.92 -3.35
CA PHE A 153 -13.52 3.94 -3.30
C PHE A 153 -12.90 2.87 -4.22
N ILE A 154 -13.46 1.65 -4.23
CA ILE A 154 -13.04 0.57 -5.14
C ILE A 154 -13.29 0.97 -6.60
N ASN A 155 -14.46 1.56 -6.89
CA ASN A 155 -14.88 1.92 -8.25
C ASN A 155 -14.28 3.24 -8.77
N GLY A 156 -14.08 4.22 -7.89
CA GLY A 156 -13.57 5.57 -8.14
C GLY A 156 -12.11 5.61 -8.56
N ASN A 157 -11.53 4.43 -8.72
CA ASN A 157 -10.18 4.21 -9.19
C ASN A 157 -10.17 3.41 -10.52
N LYS A 158 -11.28 3.42 -11.26
CA LYS A 158 -11.26 3.26 -12.72
C LYS A 158 -10.58 4.50 -13.28
N MET A 159 -9.42 4.32 -13.90
CA MET A 159 -8.84 5.32 -14.78
C MET A 159 -9.97 5.83 -15.69
N SER A 160 -10.28 7.13 -15.66
CA SER A 160 -11.31 7.65 -16.57
C SER A 160 -10.93 7.26 -17.99
N GLU A 161 -11.91 6.97 -18.85
CA GLU A 161 -11.65 6.65 -20.26
C GLU A 161 -10.79 7.73 -20.91
N GLU A 162 -10.94 8.99 -20.47
CA GLU A 162 -10.11 10.13 -20.85
C GLU A 162 -8.65 10.00 -20.42
N ASN A 163 -8.37 9.61 -19.18
CA ASN A 163 -7.00 9.39 -18.68
C ASN A 163 -6.35 8.18 -19.35
N GLN A 164 -7.12 7.13 -19.63
CA GLN A 164 -6.65 5.96 -20.37
C GLN A 164 -6.33 6.33 -21.82
N ALA A 165 -7.21 7.10 -22.47
CA ALA A 165 -6.97 7.62 -23.81
C ALA A 165 -5.79 8.60 -23.87
N ALA A 166 -5.57 9.40 -22.82
CA ALA A 166 -4.42 10.31 -22.73
C ALA A 166 -3.10 9.53 -22.59
N ILE A 167 -3.07 8.48 -21.77
CA ILE A 167 -1.88 7.63 -21.63
C ILE A 167 -1.55 6.88 -22.93
N CYS A 168 -2.57 6.35 -23.63
CA CYS A 168 -2.37 5.71 -24.93
C CYS A 168 -1.80 6.68 -25.97
N ARG A 169 -2.35 7.91 -26.05
CA ARG A 169 -1.81 8.97 -26.92
C ARG A 169 -0.36 9.32 -26.58
N ASN A 170 -0.06 9.53 -25.30
CA ASN A 170 1.30 9.84 -24.85
C ASN A 170 2.29 8.70 -25.20
N ARG A 171 1.87 7.43 -25.09
CA ARG A 171 2.70 6.28 -25.48
C ARG A 171 2.99 6.26 -26.98
N GLU A 172 1.99 6.57 -27.82
CA GLU A 172 2.19 6.67 -29.26
C GLU A 172 3.12 7.83 -29.63
N GLU A 173 2.97 8.99 -28.98
CA GLU A 173 3.85 10.14 -29.17
C GLU A 173 5.30 9.83 -28.77
N ILE A 174 5.52 9.15 -27.65
CA ILE A 174 6.86 8.69 -27.22
C ILE A 174 7.46 7.75 -28.26
N ALA A 175 6.71 6.74 -28.72
CA ALA A 175 7.21 5.82 -29.74
C ALA A 175 7.56 6.52 -31.07
N GLN A 176 6.83 7.57 -31.44
CA GLN A 176 7.15 8.40 -32.61
C GLN A 176 8.39 9.29 -32.37
N MET A 177 8.55 9.83 -31.16
CA MET A 177 9.75 10.58 -30.79
C MET A 177 11.01 9.70 -30.82
N GLU A 178 10.95 8.49 -30.27
CA GLU A 178 12.06 7.53 -30.29
C GLU A 178 12.50 7.21 -31.73
N LYS A 179 11.55 6.94 -32.64
CA LYS A 179 11.85 6.73 -34.07
C LYS A 179 12.55 7.93 -34.70
N ARG A 180 12.14 9.16 -34.35
CA ARG A 180 12.77 10.39 -34.84
C ARG A 180 14.19 10.55 -34.31
N VAL A 181 14.42 10.30 -33.01
CA VAL A 181 15.75 10.38 -32.39
C VAL A 181 16.72 9.42 -33.06
N VAL A 182 16.33 8.15 -33.25
CA VAL A 182 17.18 7.14 -33.92
C VAL A 182 17.54 7.57 -35.36
N LYS A 183 16.59 8.17 -36.09
CA LYS A 183 16.85 8.68 -37.44
C LYS A 183 17.84 9.85 -37.41
N THR A 184 17.67 10.77 -36.47
CA THR A 184 18.56 11.93 -36.29
C THR A 184 19.96 11.49 -35.90
N GLU A 185 20.13 10.53 -34.98
CA GLU A 185 21.44 9.97 -34.64
C GLU A 185 22.15 9.36 -35.86
N LYS A 186 21.43 8.61 -36.69
CA LYS A 186 21.99 8.05 -37.94
C LYS A 186 22.47 9.17 -38.88
N ASN A 187 21.68 10.23 -39.03
CA ASN A 187 22.04 11.36 -39.87
C ASN A 187 23.26 12.11 -39.32
N VAL A 188 23.32 12.38 -38.01
CA VAL A 188 24.46 13.03 -37.35
C VAL A 188 25.72 12.19 -37.57
N ASN A 189 25.67 10.89 -37.30
CA ASN A 189 26.80 9.99 -37.52
C ASN A 189 27.28 9.97 -38.99
N MET A 190 26.35 10.06 -39.95
CA MET A 190 26.70 10.16 -41.37
C MET A 190 27.40 11.49 -41.68
N VAL A 191 26.89 12.61 -41.19
CA VAL A 191 27.49 13.94 -41.37
C VAL A 191 28.88 13.99 -40.74
N THR A 192 29.03 13.50 -39.51
CA THR A 192 30.34 13.45 -38.82
C THR A 192 31.38 12.68 -39.63
N LYS A 193 31.01 11.52 -40.21
CA LYS A 193 31.90 10.76 -41.10
C LYS A 193 32.29 11.54 -42.36
N VAL A 194 31.36 12.29 -42.96
CA VAL A 194 31.64 13.12 -44.14
C VAL A 194 32.59 14.25 -43.78
N VAL A 195 32.36 14.96 -42.67
CA VAL A 195 33.22 16.04 -42.19
C VAL A 195 34.63 15.52 -41.91
N GLN A 196 34.79 14.41 -41.19
CA GLN A 196 36.10 13.80 -40.93
C GLN A 196 36.85 13.45 -42.23
N ARG A 197 36.14 12.91 -43.24
CA ARG A 197 36.74 12.65 -44.56
C ARG A 197 37.17 13.91 -45.28
N GLN A 198 36.40 14.98 -45.18
CA GLN A 198 36.75 16.28 -45.78
C GLN A 198 37.96 16.91 -45.07
N GLU A 199 38.02 16.90 -43.74
CA GLU A 199 39.17 17.38 -42.97
C GLU A 199 40.46 16.63 -43.35
N LEU A 200 40.40 15.30 -43.48
CA LEU A 200 41.54 14.50 -43.94
C LEU A 200 42.00 14.94 -45.34
N LYS A 201 41.07 15.11 -46.29
CA LYS A 201 41.40 15.58 -47.66
C LYS A 201 42.06 16.97 -47.66
N VAL A 202 41.57 17.90 -46.83
CA VAL A 202 42.16 19.24 -46.70
C VAL A 202 43.57 19.16 -46.12
N LYS A 203 43.79 18.37 -45.06
CA LYS A 203 45.13 18.15 -44.50
C LYS A 203 46.10 17.56 -45.52
N PHE A 204 45.66 16.59 -46.33
CA PHE A 204 46.48 16.02 -47.41
C PHE A 204 46.87 17.05 -48.47
N LEU A 205 45.95 17.94 -48.87
CA LEU A 205 46.24 19.03 -49.82
C LEU A 205 47.33 19.97 -49.28
N PHE A 206 47.23 20.37 -48.01
CA PHE A 206 48.25 21.20 -47.36
C PHE A 206 49.63 20.53 -47.29
N ILE A 207 49.67 19.22 -47.01
CA ILE A 207 50.93 18.46 -46.99
C ILE A 207 51.56 18.41 -48.39
N ILE A 208 50.76 18.13 -49.42
CA ILE A 208 51.24 18.09 -50.80
C ILE A 208 51.76 19.47 -51.24
N GLU A 209 51.03 20.56 -50.96
CA GLU A 209 51.49 21.92 -51.26
C GLU A 209 52.81 22.26 -50.54
N TYR A 210 52.96 21.86 -49.28
CA TYR A 210 54.19 22.06 -48.52
C TYR A 210 55.38 21.30 -49.13
N ILE A 211 55.18 20.04 -49.52
CA ILE A 211 56.22 19.22 -50.18
C ILE A 211 56.62 19.85 -51.52
N LEU A 212 55.64 20.25 -52.34
CA LEU A 212 55.89 20.88 -53.64
C LEU A 212 56.64 22.22 -53.50
N LYS A 213 56.38 22.98 -52.44
CA LYS A 213 57.12 24.22 -52.14
C LYS A 213 58.57 23.99 -51.71
N LYS A 214 58.90 22.84 -51.11
CA LYS A 214 60.28 22.50 -50.70
C LYS A 214 61.15 21.91 -51.81
N GLN A 215 60.56 21.53 -52.94
CA GLN A 215 61.28 20.96 -54.09
C GLN A 215 61.63 21.99 -55.18
N LYS A 216 61.28 23.27 -54.97
CA LYS A 216 61.75 24.42 -55.75
C LYS A 216 62.79 25.19 -54.96
#